data_AF-A0A1Y1JNR4-F1
#
_entry.id   AF-A0A1Y1JNR4-F1
#
_cell.length_a   1.000
_cell.length_b   1.000
_cell.length_c   1.000
_cell.angle_alpha   90.00
_cell.angle_beta   90.00
_cell.angle_gamma   90.00
#
_symmetry.space_group_name_H-M   'P 1'
#
loop_
_entity.id
_entity.type
_entity.pdbx_description
1 polymer ?
#
loop_
_entity_poly.entity_id
_entity_poly.type
_entity_poly.pdbx_seq_one_letter_code
_entity_poly.pdbx_strand_id
1 'polypeptide(L)'
;MSEYNYEKVYSLFPECEKFMREEQIFFNNNWETYCEEFEDNYSDILAPSVSNICSKSIEYLFQIFTSTENSSLKNVAVQYLYYWINQKKQTNEEDNTGINKFYEKLILNAKEKDIEFLKHYNNYLKYNIEDLEIINDLYNIKTLINNISSNSRNPTGNEKNFAKECEKRYNRLYKICENTHNADLCDEFKNIRKKLRDHNIINKYHISIPEMLSYLEKQNIIVPILIPIVITLLFTPHGSYLKYAVKSIRNKFKNTYKKLDTMHSYENYDNNSWKRGYDVLYNSA
;
A
#
# COMPACT_ATOMS: atom_id res chain seq x y z
N MET A 1 -6.95 4.45 6.05
CA MET A 1 -5.95 3.37 5.95
C MET A 1 -6.36 2.34 6.98
N SER A 2 -6.81 1.16 6.56
CA SER A 2 -7.16 0.09 7.50
C SER A 2 -5.88 -0.40 8.17
N GLU A 3 -5.89 -0.54 9.50
CA GLU A 3 -4.82 -1.17 10.29
C GLU A 3 -4.62 -2.59 9.74
N TYR A 4 -3.48 -2.81 9.08
CA TYR A 4 -3.23 -4.00 8.28
C TYR A 4 -2.27 -4.87 9.07
N ASN A 5 -2.79 -5.91 9.74
CA ASN A 5 -1.93 -6.87 10.43
C ASN A 5 -1.27 -7.79 9.40
N TYR A 6 -0.12 -7.35 8.88
CA TYR A 6 0.65 -8.07 7.88
C TYR A 6 1.03 -9.49 8.33
N GLU A 7 1.40 -9.68 9.60
CA GLU A 7 1.74 -11.00 10.16
C GLU A 7 0.59 -12.01 10.01
N LYS A 8 -0.64 -11.58 10.33
CA LYS A 8 -1.85 -12.39 10.18
C LYS A 8 -2.13 -12.77 8.72
N VAL A 9 -1.79 -11.91 7.77
CA VAL A 9 -1.98 -12.19 6.35
C VAL A 9 -1.06 -13.30 5.88
N TYR A 10 0.23 -13.20 6.19
CA TYR A 10 1.23 -14.18 5.76
C TYR A 10 1.11 -15.53 6.45
N SER A 11 0.61 -15.58 7.69
CA SER A 11 0.44 -16.85 8.40
C SER A 11 -0.59 -17.77 7.73
N LEU A 12 -1.48 -17.21 6.90
CA LEU A 12 -2.49 -17.92 6.13
C LEU A 12 -2.02 -18.31 4.71
N PHE A 13 -0.92 -17.75 4.22
CA PHE A 13 -0.40 -18.06 2.87
C PHE A 13 -0.10 -19.56 2.67
N PRO A 14 0.47 -20.31 3.64
CA PRO A 14 0.67 -21.75 3.47
C PRO A 14 -0.62 -22.54 3.26
N GLU A 15 -1.74 -22.07 3.81
CA GLU A 15 -3.05 -22.69 3.62
C GLU A 15 -3.61 -22.36 2.23
N CYS A 16 -3.51 -21.10 1.80
CA CYS A 16 -3.82 -20.71 0.41
C CYS A 16 -2.98 -21.49 -0.62
N GLU A 17 -1.71 -21.78 -0.32
CA GLU A 17 -0.84 -22.56 -1.18
C GLU A 17 -1.33 -24.00 -1.37
N LYS A 18 -2.03 -24.59 -0.39
CA LYS A 18 -2.63 -25.92 -0.54
C LYS A 18 -3.71 -25.91 -1.62
N PHE A 19 -4.66 -24.98 -1.54
CA PHE A 19 -5.69 -24.78 -2.57
C PHE A 19 -5.08 -24.52 -3.95
N MET A 20 -4.01 -23.73 -4.02
CA MET A 20 -3.34 -23.44 -5.29
C MET A 20 -2.64 -24.68 -5.90
N ARG A 21 -2.13 -25.60 -5.06
CA ARG A 21 -1.44 -26.82 -5.51
C ARG A 21 -2.38 -27.98 -5.80
N GLU A 22 -3.56 -28.01 -5.19
CA GLU A 22 -4.51 -29.09 -5.41
C GLU A 22 -4.95 -29.11 -6.89
N GLU A 23 -4.56 -30.18 -7.58
CA GLU A 23 -5.13 -30.57 -8.87
C GLU A 23 -6.45 -31.27 -8.57
N GLN A 24 -7.56 -30.53 -8.59
CA GLN A 24 -8.86 -31.16 -8.44
C GLN A 24 -9.37 -31.68 -9.78
N ILE A 25 -9.92 -32.89 -9.73
CA ILE A 25 -10.45 -33.66 -10.87
C ILE A 25 -11.81 -33.09 -11.35
N PHE A 26 -12.37 -32.10 -10.67
CA PHE A 26 -13.76 -31.69 -10.86
C PHE A 26 -13.88 -30.19 -11.01
N PHE A 27 -13.83 -29.72 -12.24
CA PHE A 27 -14.84 -28.86 -12.88
C PHE A 27 -14.43 -28.77 -14.35
N ASN A 28 -15.25 -29.30 -15.27
CA ASN A 28 -15.12 -29.05 -16.72
C ASN A 28 -15.48 -27.58 -17.05
N ASN A 29 -15.05 -26.64 -16.23
CA ASN A 29 -15.21 -25.23 -16.50
C ASN A 29 -14.07 -24.86 -17.43
N ASN A 30 -14.41 -24.57 -18.68
CA ASN A 30 -13.45 -24.13 -19.67
C ASN A 30 -13.01 -22.69 -19.37
N TRP A 31 -12.22 -22.52 -18.30
CA TRP A 31 -11.66 -21.23 -17.89
C TRP A 31 -10.77 -20.64 -18.99
N GLU A 32 -10.32 -21.44 -19.95
CA GLU A 32 -9.56 -21.00 -21.12
C GLU A 32 -10.27 -19.86 -21.86
N THR A 33 -11.59 -19.93 -22.04
CA THR A 33 -12.39 -18.88 -22.69
C THR A 33 -12.36 -17.53 -21.96
N TYR A 34 -12.10 -17.54 -20.65
CA TYR A 34 -11.92 -16.32 -19.86
C TYR A 34 -10.51 -15.74 -20.01
N CYS A 35 -9.57 -16.58 -20.44
CA CYS A 35 -8.14 -16.33 -20.48
C CYS A 35 -7.58 -16.10 -21.89
N GLU A 36 -8.36 -16.32 -22.95
CA GLU A 36 -7.96 -16.11 -24.36
C GLU A 36 -7.32 -14.74 -24.59
N GLU A 37 -7.88 -13.67 -23.99
CA GLU A 37 -7.37 -12.30 -24.17
C GLU A 37 -6.06 -11.99 -23.43
N PHE A 38 -5.58 -12.89 -22.56
CA PHE A 38 -4.35 -12.66 -21.81
C PHE A 38 -3.11 -13.12 -22.56
N GLU A 39 -3.20 -14.18 -23.37
CA GLU A 39 -2.04 -14.79 -24.02
C GLU A 39 -1.29 -13.76 -24.88
N ASP A 40 -2.01 -13.03 -25.73
CA ASP A 40 -1.44 -12.03 -26.64
C ASP A 40 -0.84 -10.81 -25.93
N ASN A 41 -1.33 -10.49 -24.73
CA ASN A 41 -0.97 -9.25 -24.03
C ASN A 41 0.13 -9.41 -22.97
N TYR A 42 0.37 -10.63 -22.50
CA TYR A 42 1.23 -10.89 -21.32
C TYR A 42 2.23 -12.04 -21.49
N SER A 43 2.36 -12.62 -22.70
CA SER A 43 3.31 -13.72 -23.00
C SER A 43 4.75 -13.41 -22.61
N ASP A 44 5.15 -12.15 -22.77
CA ASP A 44 6.52 -11.70 -22.55
C ASP A 44 6.84 -11.46 -21.06
N ILE A 45 5.82 -11.50 -20.20
CA ILE A 45 5.92 -11.16 -18.78
C ILE A 45 5.87 -12.42 -17.89
N LEU A 46 5.15 -13.47 -18.32
CA LEU A 46 4.75 -14.60 -17.47
C LEU A 46 5.05 -15.97 -18.11
N ALA A 47 5.66 -16.90 -17.36
CA ALA A 47 5.99 -18.27 -17.81
C ALA A 47 5.42 -19.33 -16.86
N PRO A 48 5.14 -20.56 -17.34
CA PRO A 48 5.42 -21.07 -18.70
C PRO A 48 4.29 -20.88 -19.73
N SER A 49 3.06 -20.58 -19.30
CA SER A 49 1.95 -20.20 -20.20
C SER A 49 1.01 -19.24 -19.46
N VAL A 50 0.67 -18.12 -20.11
CA VAL A 50 -0.19 -17.08 -19.52
C VAL A 50 -1.60 -17.62 -19.30
N SER A 51 -2.14 -18.33 -20.28
CA SER A 51 -3.45 -18.98 -20.20
C SER A 51 -3.53 -19.97 -19.03
N ASN A 52 -2.48 -20.76 -18.79
CA ASN A 52 -2.42 -21.65 -17.63
C ASN A 52 -2.41 -20.87 -16.30
N ILE A 53 -1.65 -19.77 -16.23
CA ILE A 53 -1.60 -18.92 -15.03
C ILE A 53 -2.97 -18.29 -14.77
N CYS A 54 -3.60 -17.74 -15.81
CA CYS A 54 -4.93 -17.15 -15.73
C CYS A 54 -5.98 -18.18 -15.30
N SER A 55 -6.04 -19.33 -15.96
CA SER A 55 -7.01 -20.39 -15.67
C SER A 55 -6.86 -20.92 -14.25
N LYS A 56 -5.61 -21.18 -13.82
CA LYS A 56 -5.34 -21.63 -12.44
C LYS A 56 -5.70 -20.56 -11.40
N SER A 57 -5.51 -19.29 -11.74
CA SER A 57 -5.86 -18.19 -10.85
C SER A 57 -7.38 -18.08 -10.65
N ILE A 58 -8.16 -18.20 -11.73
CA ILE A 58 -9.64 -18.19 -11.65
C ILE A 58 -10.13 -19.40 -10.87
N GLU A 59 -9.59 -20.59 -11.16
CA GLU A 59 -9.91 -21.82 -10.45
C GLU A 59 -9.65 -21.67 -8.94
N TYR A 60 -8.48 -21.15 -8.55
CA TYR A 60 -8.11 -20.89 -7.17
C TYR A 60 -9.09 -19.96 -6.46
N LEU A 61 -9.44 -18.82 -7.09
CA LEU A 61 -10.40 -17.88 -6.51
C LEU A 61 -11.77 -18.54 -6.34
N PHE A 62 -12.23 -19.28 -7.36
CA PHE A 62 -13.48 -20.00 -7.30
C PHE A 62 -13.49 -21.00 -6.13
N GLN A 63 -12.46 -21.83 -5.98
CA GLN A 63 -12.36 -22.81 -4.90
C GLN A 63 -12.40 -22.16 -3.52
N ILE A 64 -11.60 -21.11 -3.28
CA ILE A 64 -11.58 -20.45 -1.97
C ILE A 64 -12.90 -19.77 -1.65
N PHE A 65 -13.54 -19.11 -2.62
CA PHE A 65 -14.78 -18.41 -2.33
C PHE A 65 -15.97 -19.37 -2.20
N THR A 66 -15.98 -20.48 -2.94
CA THR A 66 -17.02 -21.53 -2.86
C THR A 66 -16.86 -22.48 -1.69
N SER A 67 -15.66 -22.61 -1.14
CA SER A 67 -15.47 -23.44 0.05
C SER A 67 -16.34 -22.92 1.19
N THR A 68 -16.99 -23.85 1.89
CA THR A 68 -17.76 -23.57 3.11
C THR A 68 -16.86 -23.20 4.28
N GLU A 69 -15.55 -23.36 4.12
CA GLU A 69 -14.56 -23.15 5.16
C GLU A 69 -14.03 -21.71 5.22
N ASN A 70 -13.78 -21.29 6.46
CA ASN A 70 -12.91 -20.22 6.93
C ASN A 70 -12.94 -18.87 6.15
N SER A 71 -13.79 -17.94 6.62
CA SER A 71 -13.82 -16.55 6.14
C SER A 71 -12.46 -15.83 6.20
N SER A 72 -11.53 -16.30 7.05
CA SER A 72 -10.17 -15.75 7.12
C SER A 72 -9.37 -15.96 5.83
N LEU A 73 -9.53 -17.11 5.17
CA LEU A 73 -8.83 -17.39 3.90
C LEU A 73 -9.34 -16.50 2.77
N LYS A 74 -10.66 -16.29 2.73
CA LYS A 74 -11.31 -15.40 1.75
C LYS A 74 -10.74 -13.98 1.82
N ASN A 75 -10.38 -13.51 3.02
CA ASN A 75 -9.76 -12.20 3.24
C ASN A 75 -8.31 -12.07 2.75
N VAL A 76 -7.60 -13.19 2.57
CA VAL A 76 -6.17 -13.18 2.16
C VAL A 76 -5.93 -13.78 0.78
N ALA A 77 -6.97 -14.34 0.15
CA ALA A 77 -6.85 -15.08 -1.10
C ALA A 77 -6.29 -14.22 -2.24
N VAL A 78 -6.79 -12.99 -2.33
CA VAL A 78 -6.41 -12.00 -3.34
C VAL A 78 -4.94 -11.61 -3.17
N GLN A 79 -4.50 -11.43 -1.92
CA GLN A 79 -3.11 -11.15 -1.53
C GLN A 79 -2.18 -12.30 -1.90
N TYR A 80 -2.56 -13.53 -1.55
CA TYR A 80 -1.80 -14.72 -1.88
C TYR A 80 -1.71 -14.93 -3.40
N LEU A 81 -2.82 -14.74 -4.12
CA LEU A 81 -2.85 -14.89 -5.57
C LEU A 81 -1.86 -13.93 -6.25
N TYR A 82 -1.84 -12.67 -5.81
CA TYR A 82 -0.88 -11.68 -6.33
C TYR A 82 0.56 -12.13 -6.09
N TYR A 83 0.87 -12.62 -4.89
CA TYR A 83 2.17 -13.19 -4.57
C TYR A 83 2.51 -14.38 -5.49
N TRP A 84 1.57 -15.32 -5.67
CA TRP A 84 1.79 -16.51 -6.50
C TRP A 84 2.05 -16.15 -7.96
N ILE A 85 1.30 -15.21 -8.54
CA ILE A 85 1.52 -14.70 -9.90
C ILE A 85 2.91 -14.06 -10.02
N ASN A 86 3.34 -13.28 -9.01
CA ASN A 86 4.68 -12.69 -9.00
C ASN A 86 5.79 -13.75 -9.07
N GLN A 87 5.59 -14.96 -8.51
CA GLN A 87 6.56 -16.05 -8.60
C GLN A 87 6.64 -16.67 -10.01
N LYS A 88 5.73 -16.32 -10.92
CA LYS A 88 5.70 -16.80 -12.31
C LYS A 88 6.28 -15.80 -13.32
N LYS A 89 6.81 -14.68 -12.83
CA LYS A 89 7.43 -13.65 -13.66
C LYS A 89 8.64 -14.22 -14.41
N GLN A 90 8.72 -13.95 -15.72
CA GLN A 90 9.84 -14.36 -16.57
C GLN A 90 11.04 -13.42 -16.44
N THR A 91 10.77 -12.12 -16.38
CA THR A 91 11.80 -11.10 -16.46
C THR A 91 12.25 -10.69 -15.07
N ASN A 92 13.56 -10.52 -14.90
CA ASN A 92 14.14 -9.90 -13.70
C ASN A 92 13.97 -8.36 -13.69
N GLU A 93 13.13 -7.82 -14.57
CA GLU A 93 12.88 -6.39 -14.61
C GLU A 93 12.33 -5.91 -13.27
N GLU A 94 12.82 -4.76 -12.82
CA GLU A 94 12.44 -4.17 -11.54
C GLU A 94 10.99 -3.72 -11.49
N ASP A 95 10.40 -3.44 -12.65
CA ASP A 95 9.06 -2.93 -12.74
C ASP A 95 8.04 -4.08 -12.69
N ASN A 96 7.11 -3.98 -11.74
CA ASN A 96 5.98 -4.89 -11.60
C ASN A 96 4.76 -4.43 -12.40
N THR A 97 4.84 -3.33 -13.16
CA THR A 97 3.74 -2.78 -13.95
C THR A 97 3.05 -3.82 -14.83
N GLY A 98 3.80 -4.70 -15.49
CA GLY A 98 3.21 -5.79 -16.30
C GLY A 98 2.38 -6.77 -15.48
N ILE A 99 2.91 -7.21 -14.33
CA ILE A 99 2.21 -8.10 -13.40
C ILE A 99 1.00 -7.41 -12.78
N ASN A 100 1.11 -6.12 -12.44
CA ASN A 100 0.01 -5.34 -11.88
C ASN A 100 -1.15 -5.24 -12.88
N LYS A 101 -0.86 -4.91 -14.15
CA LYS A 101 -1.87 -4.87 -15.22
C LYS A 101 -2.52 -6.23 -15.44
N PHE A 102 -1.72 -7.30 -15.52
CA PHE A 102 -2.23 -8.67 -15.63
C PHE A 102 -3.20 -8.98 -14.49
N TYR A 103 -2.77 -8.70 -13.26
CA TYR A 103 -3.55 -8.98 -12.06
C TYR A 103 -4.86 -8.20 -12.01
N GLU A 104 -4.82 -6.89 -12.30
CA GLU A 104 -6.02 -6.05 -12.33
C GLU A 104 -7.03 -6.54 -13.34
N LYS A 105 -6.55 -6.87 -14.55
CA LYS A 105 -7.39 -7.40 -15.61
C LYS A 105 -7.98 -8.77 -15.25
N LEU A 106 -7.20 -9.64 -14.61
CA LEU A 106 -7.65 -10.93 -14.10
C LEU A 106 -8.78 -10.77 -13.08
N ILE A 107 -8.62 -9.92 -12.07
CA ILE A 107 -9.65 -9.69 -11.06
C ILE A 107 -10.89 -9.01 -11.68
N LEU A 108 -10.71 -8.09 -12.62
CA LEU A 108 -11.80 -7.46 -13.35
C LEU A 108 -12.63 -8.50 -14.11
N ASN A 109 -11.96 -9.37 -14.89
CA ASN A 109 -12.64 -10.42 -15.65
C ASN A 109 -13.39 -11.40 -14.74
N ALA A 110 -12.80 -11.76 -13.60
CA ALA A 110 -13.45 -12.60 -12.60
C ALA A 110 -14.73 -11.95 -12.01
N LYS A 111 -14.80 -10.62 -11.98
CA LYS A 111 -16.00 -9.85 -11.55
C LYS A 111 -17.03 -9.71 -12.66
N GLU A 112 -16.60 -9.37 -13.87
CA GLU A 112 -17.45 -8.93 -14.98
C GLU A 112 -18.08 -10.07 -15.76
N LYS A 113 -17.36 -11.17 -15.99
CA LYS A 113 -17.84 -12.27 -16.86
C LYS A 113 -18.85 -13.20 -16.16
N ASP A 114 -19.67 -12.65 -15.26
CA ASP A 114 -20.79 -13.35 -14.63
C ASP A 114 -20.45 -14.75 -14.10
N ILE A 115 -19.29 -14.89 -13.45
CA ILE A 115 -19.17 -15.92 -12.42
C ILE A 115 -20.09 -15.43 -11.29
N GLU A 116 -21.39 -15.66 -11.44
CA GLU A 116 -22.48 -15.10 -10.64
C GLU A 116 -22.21 -15.30 -9.14
N PHE A 117 -21.56 -16.40 -8.83
CA PHE A 117 -21.03 -16.71 -7.52
C PHE A 117 -20.03 -15.66 -6.98
N LEU A 118 -19.01 -15.27 -7.74
CA LEU A 118 -17.99 -14.31 -7.31
C LEU A 118 -18.55 -12.90 -7.09
N LYS A 119 -19.67 -12.53 -7.72
CA LYS A 119 -20.35 -11.25 -7.44
C LYS A 119 -20.71 -11.10 -5.97
N HIS A 120 -21.09 -12.19 -5.30
CA HIS A 120 -21.39 -12.20 -3.87
C HIS A 120 -20.14 -11.94 -2.99
N TYR A 121 -18.95 -12.07 -3.55
CA TYR A 121 -17.65 -11.90 -2.88
C TYR A 121 -16.92 -10.62 -3.31
N ASN A 122 -17.60 -9.67 -3.96
CA ASN A 122 -17.01 -8.41 -4.41
C ASN A 122 -16.25 -7.65 -3.31
N ASN A 123 -16.67 -7.76 -2.06
CA ASN A 123 -15.98 -7.17 -0.91
C ASN A 123 -14.59 -7.76 -0.69
N TYR A 124 -14.41 -9.07 -0.90
CA TYR A 124 -13.12 -9.75 -0.76
C TYR A 124 -12.19 -9.47 -1.95
N LEU A 125 -12.75 -9.10 -3.11
CA LEU A 125 -12.01 -8.72 -4.31
C LEU A 125 -11.60 -7.24 -4.34
N LYS A 126 -11.71 -6.54 -3.20
CA LYS A 126 -11.22 -5.17 -3.04
C LYS A 126 -9.78 -5.21 -2.54
N TYR A 127 -8.88 -4.59 -3.30
CA TYR A 127 -7.46 -4.51 -2.97
C TYR A 127 -6.90 -3.14 -3.38
N ASN A 128 -5.69 -2.85 -2.90
CA ASN A 128 -4.86 -1.75 -3.37
C ASN A 128 -3.53 -2.36 -3.85
N ILE A 129 -3.06 -1.98 -5.04
CA ILE A 129 -1.85 -2.56 -5.65
C ILE A 129 -0.60 -2.29 -4.80
N GLU A 130 -0.48 -1.10 -4.21
CA GLU A 130 0.68 -0.76 -3.37
C GLU A 130 0.74 -1.66 -2.13
N ASP A 131 -0.41 -1.92 -1.50
CA ASP A 131 -0.51 -2.88 -0.38
C ASP A 131 -0.13 -4.29 -0.81
N LEU A 132 -0.54 -4.73 -2.01
CA LEU A 132 -0.19 -6.05 -2.56
C LEU A 132 1.31 -6.18 -2.82
N GLU A 133 1.96 -5.13 -3.32
CA GLU A 133 3.41 -5.11 -3.51
C GLU A 133 4.17 -5.18 -2.19
N ILE A 134 3.71 -4.43 -1.18
CA ILE A 134 4.26 -4.48 0.18
C ILE A 134 4.15 -5.91 0.74
N ILE A 135 2.98 -6.52 0.60
CA ILE A 135 2.71 -7.87 1.06
C ILE A 135 3.60 -8.90 0.36
N ASN A 136 3.69 -8.81 -0.96
CA ASN A 136 4.54 -9.65 -1.77
C ASN A 136 6.00 -9.58 -1.31
N ASP A 137 6.54 -8.38 -1.08
CA ASP A 137 7.91 -8.24 -0.61
C ASP A 137 8.15 -8.78 0.79
N LEU A 138 7.27 -8.46 1.74
CA LEU A 138 7.39 -8.93 3.12
C LEU A 138 7.40 -10.46 3.17
N TYR A 139 6.52 -11.11 2.42
CA TYR A 139 6.50 -12.56 2.33
C TYR A 139 7.75 -13.12 1.65
N ASN A 140 8.17 -12.54 0.52
CA ASN A 140 9.40 -12.94 -0.17
C ASN A 140 10.63 -12.85 0.75
N ILE A 141 10.78 -11.76 1.50
CA ILE A 141 11.88 -11.60 2.45
C ILE A 141 11.86 -12.72 3.50
N LYS A 142 10.69 -13.06 4.06
CA LYS A 142 10.57 -14.16 5.03
C LYS A 142 10.99 -15.50 4.42
N THR A 143 10.53 -15.80 3.20
CA THR A 143 10.90 -17.01 2.48
C THR A 143 12.40 -17.07 2.19
N LEU A 144 13.00 -15.95 1.76
CA LEU A 144 14.43 -15.85 1.49
C LEU A 144 15.26 -16.07 2.77
N ILE A 145 14.86 -15.46 3.90
CA ILE A 145 15.51 -15.68 5.21
C ILE A 145 15.44 -17.16 5.58
N ASN A 146 14.27 -17.78 5.46
CA ASN A 146 14.09 -19.20 5.78
C ASN A 146 14.98 -20.09 4.90
N ASN A 147 15.06 -19.82 3.59
CA ASN A 147 15.91 -20.58 2.66
C ASN A 147 17.40 -20.43 2.96
N ILE A 148 17.85 -19.22 3.32
CA ILE A 148 19.24 -18.97 3.72
C ILE A 148 19.57 -19.71 5.02
N SER A 149 18.63 -19.72 5.98
CA SER A 149 18.82 -20.35 7.29
C SER A 149 18.74 -21.87 7.24
N SER A 150 17.88 -22.45 6.39
CA SER A 150 17.74 -23.91 6.25
C SER A 150 18.91 -24.55 5.51
N ASN A 151 19.50 -23.84 4.53
CA ASN A 151 20.63 -24.32 3.73
C ASN A 151 21.99 -24.18 4.42
N SER A 152 22.04 -23.81 5.71
CA SER A 152 23.31 -23.61 6.43
C SER A 152 24.19 -24.86 6.50
N ARG A 153 23.62 -26.04 6.29
CA ARG A 153 24.34 -27.33 6.32
C ARG A 153 24.99 -27.71 5.01
N ASN A 154 24.45 -27.28 3.86
CA ASN A 154 24.97 -27.57 2.52
C ASN A 154 24.68 -26.38 1.58
N PRO A 155 25.56 -25.36 1.56
CA PRO A 155 25.32 -24.18 0.75
C PRO A 155 25.34 -24.53 -0.74
N THR A 156 24.22 -24.27 -1.40
CA THR A 156 24.02 -24.50 -2.84
C THR A 156 24.69 -23.43 -3.70
N GLY A 157 25.28 -22.40 -3.09
CA GLY A 157 25.89 -21.25 -3.75
C GLY A 157 24.90 -20.11 -4.05
N ASN A 158 23.60 -20.40 -3.99
CA ASN A 158 22.53 -19.44 -4.27
C ASN A 158 22.22 -18.51 -3.09
N GLU A 159 22.74 -18.79 -1.89
CA GLU A 159 22.41 -18.03 -0.68
C GLU A 159 22.86 -16.57 -0.76
N LYS A 160 23.97 -16.30 -1.45
CA LYS A 160 24.43 -14.92 -1.69
C LYS A 160 23.44 -14.15 -2.56
N ASN A 161 22.88 -14.79 -3.58
CA ASN A 161 21.87 -14.19 -4.45
C ASN A 161 20.58 -13.93 -3.67
N PHE A 162 20.13 -14.88 -2.84
CA PHE A 162 18.99 -14.70 -1.95
C PHE A 162 19.19 -13.54 -0.96
N ALA A 163 20.40 -13.42 -0.38
CA ALA A 163 20.72 -12.31 0.52
C ALA A 163 20.67 -10.96 -0.20
N LYS A 164 21.20 -10.88 -1.43
CA LYS A 164 21.15 -9.66 -2.26
C LYS A 164 19.73 -9.28 -2.68
N GLU A 165 18.89 -10.27 -2.98
CA GLU A 165 17.48 -9.99 -3.26
C GLU A 165 16.71 -9.54 -2.01
N CYS A 166 17.02 -10.15 -0.86
CA CYS A 166 16.50 -9.71 0.43
C CYS A 166 16.88 -8.25 0.73
N GLU A 167 18.14 -7.86 0.50
CA GLU A 167 18.63 -6.48 0.62
C GLU A 167 17.83 -5.51 -0.27
N LYS A 168 17.62 -5.88 -1.54
CA LYS A 168 16.87 -5.06 -2.51
C LYS A 168 15.44 -4.80 -2.04
N ARG A 169 14.71 -5.87 -1.69
CA ARG A 169 13.31 -5.78 -1.22
C ARG A 169 13.22 -5.01 0.09
N TYR A 170 14.11 -5.29 1.03
CA TYR A 170 14.18 -4.54 2.29
C TYR A 170 14.34 -3.04 2.05
N ASN A 171 15.27 -2.64 1.18
CA ASN A 171 15.54 -1.23 0.89
C ASN A 171 14.37 -0.53 0.21
N ARG A 172 13.62 -1.22 -0.65
CA ARG A 172 12.38 -0.69 -1.23
C ARG A 172 11.37 -0.38 -0.13
N LEU A 173 11.13 -1.33 0.76
CA LEU A 173 10.13 -1.17 1.80
C LEU A 173 10.55 -0.20 2.91
N TYR A 174 11.85 -0.09 3.19
CA TYR A 174 12.39 0.92 4.09
C TYR A 174 11.97 2.32 3.65
N LYS A 175 12.11 2.64 2.34
CA LYS A 175 11.68 3.94 1.78
C LYS A 175 10.17 4.15 1.95
N ILE A 176 9.36 3.10 1.81
CA ILE A 176 7.90 3.17 2.00
C ILE A 176 7.57 3.48 3.46
N CYS A 177 8.14 2.77 4.43
CA CYS A 177 7.94 3.05 5.85
C CYS A 177 8.40 4.46 6.23
N GLU A 178 9.53 4.92 5.68
CA GLU A 178 10.05 6.27 5.91
C GLU A 178 9.06 7.36 5.46
N ASN A 179 8.41 7.16 4.32
CA ASN A 179 7.49 8.14 3.72
C ASN A 179 6.07 8.08 4.30
N THR A 180 5.56 6.88 4.61
CA THR A 180 4.14 6.67 4.99
C THR A 180 3.91 6.70 6.50
N HIS A 181 4.95 6.47 7.31
CA HIS A 181 4.85 6.32 8.76
C HIS A 181 3.81 5.27 9.22
N ASN A 182 3.56 4.25 8.40
CA ASN A 182 2.70 3.12 8.78
C ASN A 182 3.36 2.31 9.91
N ALA A 183 2.84 2.43 11.13
CA ALA A 183 3.41 1.78 12.32
C ALA A 183 3.51 0.25 12.17
N ASP A 184 2.44 -0.41 11.71
CA ASP A 184 2.39 -1.87 11.54
C ASP A 184 3.47 -2.35 10.56
N LEU A 185 3.60 -1.64 9.44
CA LEU A 185 4.63 -1.93 8.43
C LEU A 185 6.03 -1.78 9.03
N CYS A 186 6.29 -0.66 9.68
CA CYS A 186 7.58 -0.34 10.27
C CYS A 186 7.97 -1.31 11.40
N ASP A 187 7.01 -1.80 12.18
CA ASP A 187 7.27 -2.80 13.22
C ASP A 187 7.62 -4.16 12.62
N GLU A 188 6.93 -4.56 11.55
CA GLU A 188 7.29 -5.77 10.82
C GLU A 188 8.71 -5.68 10.20
N PHE A 189 9.11 -4.48 9.74
CA PHE A 189 10.49 -4.24 9.28
C PHE A 189 11.54 -4.44 10.37
N LYS A 190 11.26 -4.00 11.59
CA LYS A 190 12.17 -4.23 12.73
C LYS A 190 12.30 -5.71 13.02
N ASN A 191 11.18 -6.45 12.98
CA ASN A 191 11.18 -7.90 13.17
C ASN A 191 12.05 -8.61 12.11
N ILE A 192 11.92 -8.21 10.84
CA ILE A 192 12.76 -8.72 9.73
C ILE A 192 14.23 -8.42 9.96
N ARG A 193 14.58 -7.16 10.30
CA ARG A 193 15.98 -6.75 10.57
C ARG A 193 16.57 -7.55 11.72
N LYS A 194 15.79 -7.77 12.79
CA LYS A 194 16.19 -8.59 13.93
C LYS A 194 16.51 -10.01 13.48
N LYS A 195 15.61 -10.67 12.71
CA LYS A 195 15.86 -12.02 12.17
C LYS A 195 17.13 -12.09 11.30
N LEU A 196 17.37 -11.09 10.46
CA LEU A 196 18.59 -11.01 9.64
C LEU A 196 19.87 -10.91 10.48
N ARG A 197 19.84 -10.18 11.59
CA ARG A 197 20.95 -10.10 12.56
C ARG A 197 21.12 -11.40 13.34
N ASP A 198 20.04 -11.97 13.85
CA ASP A 198 20.05 -13.20 14.64
C ASP A 198 20.61 -14.38 13.84
N HIS A 199 20.31 -14.46 12.55
CA HIS A 199 20.88 -15.45 11.63
C HIS A 199 22.24 -15.06 11.02
N ASN A 200 22.82 -13.94 11.44
CA ASN A 200 24.09 -13.41 10.94
C ASN A 200 24.15 -13.24 9.40
N ILE A 201 23.00 -13.08 8.74
CA ILE A 201 22.89 -12.96 7.27
C ILE A 201 23.58 -11.68 6.80
N ILE A 202 23.42 -10.60 7.56
CA ILE A 202 23.99 -9.27 7.24
C ILE A 202 25.50 -9.35 7.08
N ASN A 203 26.19 -9.86 8.11
CA ASN A 203 27.65 -9.93 8.10
C ASN A 203 28.15 -11.03 7.14
N LYS A 204 27.48 -12.19 7.11
CA LYS A 204 27.91 -13.33 6.29
C LYS A 204 27.90 -13.02 4.80
N TYR A 205 26.90 -12.28 4.30
CA TYR A 205 26.75 -11.99 2.89
C TYR A 205 27.04 -10.53 2.51
N HIS A 206 27.52 -9.73 3.47
CA HIS A 206 27.87 -8.31 3.27
C HIS A 206 26.74 -7.53 2.57
N ILE A 207 25.52 -7.64 3.11
CA ILE A 207 24.37 -6.88 2.65
C ILE A 207 24.20 -5.60 3.48
N SER A 208 23.84 -4.51 2.83
CA SER A 208 23.70 -3.17 3.42
C SER A 208 22.23 -2.87 3.71
N ILE A 209 21.89 -2.87 5.00
CA ILE A 209 20.52 -2.69 5.48
C ILE A 209 20.47 -1.43 6.35
N PRO A 210 19.74 -0.38 5.97
CA PRO A 210 19.70 0.90 6.68
C PRO A 210 19.13 0.73 8.09
N GLU A 211 19.67 1.49 9.04
CA GLU A 211 19.18 1.51 10.41
C GLU A 211 17.82 2.19 10.50
N MET A 212 16.86 1.48 11.07
CA MET A 212 15.53 2.02 11.33
C MET A 212 15.49 2.52 12.77
N LEU A 213 15.47 3.84 12.94
CA LEU A 213 15.01 4.43 14.20
C LEU A 213 13.51 4.22 14.26
N SER A 214 13.00 3.64 15.35
CA SER A 214 11.57 3.46 15.49
C SER A 214 10.84 4.80 15.40
N TYR A 215 9.65 4.85 14.82
CA TYR A 215 8.85 6.07 14.81
C TYR A 215 8.66 6.61 16.23
N LEU A 216 8.49 5.71 17.21
CA LEU A 216 8.47 6.04 18.64
C LEU A 216 9.81 6.59 19.14
N GLU A 217 10.97 6.07 18.72
CA GLU A 217 12.27 6.68 19.03
C GLU A 217 12.40 8.07 18.40
N LYS A 218 11.96 8.25 17.14
CA LYS A 218 11.96 9.56 16.49
C LYS A 218 11.08 10.56 17.24
N GLN A 219 9.85 10.16 17.64
CA GLN A 219 8.97 11.00 18.45
C GLN A 219 9.51 11.24 19.86
N ASN A 220 10.07 10.23 20.52
CA ASN A 220 10.68 10.32 21.83
C ASN A 220 11.97 11.16 21.84
N ILE A 221 12.59 11.39 20.67
CA ILE A 221 13.67 12.39 20.52
C ILE A 221 13.08 13.78 20.31
N ILE A 222 12.04 13.92 19.48
CA ILE A 222 11.43 15.22 19.14
C ILE A 222 10.74 15.86 20.35
N VAL A 223 9.97 15.09 21.13
CA VAL A 223 9.19 15.59 22.27
C VAL A 223 10.07 16.25 23.34
N PRO A 224 11.14 15.63 23.87
CA PRO A 224 12.02 16.27 24.84
C PRO A 224 12.91 17.37 24.25
N ILE A 225 13.03 17.49 22.93
CA ILE A 225 13.68 18.66 22.29
C ILE A 225 12.71 19.83 22.19
N LEU A 226 11.45 19.58 21.79
CA LEU A 226 10.45 20.62 21.62
C LEU A 226 9.93 21.18 22.94
N ILE A 227 9.78 20.36 23.99
CA ILE A 227 9.26 20.82 25.28
C ILE A 227 10.15 21.94 25.89
N PRO A 228 11.48 21.78 26.01
CA PRO A 228 12.36 22.85 26.51
C PRO A 228 12.36 24.08 25.61
N ILE A 229 12.30 23.91 24.28
CA ILE A 229 12.24 25.04 23.34
C ILE A 229 10.95 25.83 23.56
N VAL A 230 9.80 25.16 23.68
CA VAL A 230 8.51 25.81 23.92
C VAL A 230 8.47 26.48 25.31
N ILE A 231 9.00 25.82 26.35
CA ILE A 231 9.08 26.39 27.70
C ILE A 231 10.02 27.59 27.72
N THR A 232 11.21 27.51 27.13
CA THR A 232 12.13 28.65 27.06
C THR A 232 11.51 29.80 26.26
N LEU A 233 10.84 29.53 25.15
CA LEU A 233 10.10 30.54 24.38
C LEU A 233 8.88 31.12 25.13
N LEU A 234 8.27 30.41 26.07
CA LEU A 234 7.13 30.91 26.84
C LEU A 234 7.54 31.68 28.11
N PHE A 235 8.63 31.26 28.75
CA PHE A 235 8.99 31.68 30.12
C PHE A 235 10.30 32.48 30.21
N THR A 236 11.09 32.61 29.14
CA THR A 236 12.24 33.55 29.15
C THR A 236 11.81 34.97 28.75
N PRO A 237 12.58 36.00 29.15
CA PRO A 237 12.36 37.39 28.71
C PRO A 237 12.36 37.57 27.18
N HIS A 238 12.97 36.64 26.43
CA HIS A 238 12.93 36.63 24.96
C HIS A 238 11.59 36.15 24.41
N GLY A 239 10.84 35.36 25.18
CA GLY A 239 9.49 34.93 24.85
C GLY A 239 8.47 36.06 24.78
N SER A 240 8.58 37.03 25.69
CA SER A 240 7.75 38.23 25.64
C SER A 240 8.09 39.08 24.41
N TYR A 241 9.38 39.20 24.05
CA TYR A 241 9.82 39.88 22.83
C TYR A 241 9.25 39.23 21.57
N LEU A 242 9.29 37.89 21.47
CA LEU A 242 8.70 37.16 20.34
C LEU A 242 7.17 37.28 20.31
N LYS A 243 6.49 37.21 21.46
CA LYS A 243 5.04 37.50 21.54
C LYS A 243 4.71 38.90 21.05
N TYR A 244 5.53 39.89 21.42
CA TYR A 244 5.40 41.27 20.93
C TYR A 244 5.66 41.37 19.42
N ALA A 245 6.68 40.69 18.89
CA ALA A 245 7.00 40.66 17.48
C ALA A 245 5.86 40.03 16.66
N VAL A 246 5.34 38.87 17.09
CA VAL A 246 4.21 38.18 16.45
C VAL A 246 2.95 39.05 16.53
N LYS A 247 2.68 39.70 17.67
CA LYS A 247 1.55 40.64 17.82
C LYS A 247 1.71 41.86 16.91
N SER A 248 2.92 42.39 16.76
CA SER A 248 3.25 43.50 15.87
C SER A 248 3.05 43.12 14.40
N ILE A 249 3.53 41.94 13.97
CA ILE A 249 3.31 41.41 12.63
C ILE A 249 1.82 41.20 12.37
N ARG A 250 1.09 40.57 13.30
CA ARG A 250 -0.37 40.37 13.18
C ARG A 250 -1.12 41.70 13.09
N ASN A 251 -0.72 42.71 13.85
CA ASN A 251 -1.31 44.05 13.78
C ASN A 251 -0.98 44.74 12.45
N LYS A 252 0.24 44.58 11.91
CA LYS A 252 0.58 45.05 10.56
C LYS A 252 -0.32 44.40 9.51
N PHE A 253 -0.48 43.07 9.53
CA PHE A 253 -1.38 42.37 8.60
C PHE A 253 -2.85 42.79 8.76
N LYS A 254 -3.36 42.93 10.00
CA LYS A 254 -4.71 43.46 10.24
C LYS A 254 -4.89 44.88 9.68
N ASN A 255 -3.90 45.75 9.83
CA ASN A 255 -3.94 47.10 9.28
C ASN A 255 -3.83 47.10 7.75
N THR A 256 -3.06 46.18 7.16
CA THR A 256 -3.02 46.00 5.70
C THR A 256 -4.37 45.52 5.17
N TYR A 257 -5.02 44.56 5.85
CA TYR A 257 -6.37 44.10 5.48
C TYR A 257 -7.41 45.23 5.61
N LYS A 258 -7.37 45.99 6.70
CA LYS A 258 -8.23 47.18 6.89
C LYS A 258 -8.01 48.23 5.81
N LYS A 259 -6.76 48.45 5.39
CA LYS A 259 -6.37 49.38 4.31
C LYS A 259 -6.85 48.86 2.94
N LEU A 260 -6.84 47.54 2.73
CA LEU A 260 -7.40 46.91 1.53
C LEU A 260 -8.93 47.08 1.46
N ASP A 261 -9.64 46.86 2.58
CA ASP A 261 -11.09 47.09 2.68
C ASP A 261 -11.47 48.58 2.48
N THR A 262 -10.62 49.51 2.92
CA THR A 262 -10.84 50.96 2.67
C THR A 262 -10.47 51.40 1.26
N MET A 263 -9.56 50.71 0.58
CA MET A 263 -9.27 50.96 -0.84
C MET A 263 -10.40 50.43 -1.75
N HIS A 264 -11.03 49.31 -1.41
CA HIS A 264 -12.16 48.78 -2.18
C HIS A 264 -13.49 49.51 -1.96
N SER A 265 -13.59 50.40 -0.97
CA SER A 265 -14.80 51.20 -0.74
C SER A 265 -14.82 52.55 -1.48
N TYR A 266 -13.77 52.88 -2.26
CA TYR A 266 -13.72 54.09 -3.09
C TYR A 266 -14.14 53.87 -4.56
N GLU A 267 -14.49 52.64 -4.96
CA GLU A 267 -15.07 52.33 -6.28
C GLU A 267 -16.53 51.83 -6.13
N ASN A 268 -17.40 52.66 -5.54
CA ASN A 268 -18.83 52.60 -5.84
C ASN A 268 -19.18 53.84 -6.64
N TYR A 269 -18.86 53.79 -7.93
CA TYR A 269 -19.47 54.68 -8.90
C TYR A 269 -20.95 54.29 -9.02
N ASP A 270 -21.80 55.23 -8.64
CA ASP A 270 -23.25 55.25 -8.84
C ASP A 270 -23.62 54.81 -10.26
N ASN A 271 -24.20 53.61 -10.39
CA ASN A 271 -25.07 53.29 -11.51
C ASN A 271 -26.48 53.03 -10.95
N ASN A 272 -27.06 54.11 -10.42
CA ASN A 272 -28.49 54.23 -10.23
C ASN A 272 -29.20 54.29 -11.59
N SER A 273 -29.52 53.12 -12.13
CA SER A 273 -30.71 52.99 -12.99
C SER A 273 -31.24 51.58 -12.81
N TRP A 274 -32.35 51.44 -12.10
CA TRP A 274 -33.42 50.46 -12.32
C TRP A 274 -34.49 50.64 -11.25
N LYS A 275 -35.22 51.74 -11.36
CA LYS A 275 -36.60 51.85 -10.83
C LYS A 275 -37.56 51.74 -12.01
N ARG A 276 -38.03 50.52 -12.26
CA ARG A 276 -39.37 50.29 -12.81
C ARG A 276 -40.00 49.18 -11.97
N GLY A 277 -40.73 49.59 -10.95
CA GLY A 277 -41.69 48.73 -10.26
C GLY A 277 -42.84 48.47 -11.21
N TYR A 278 -43.17 47.19 -11.38
CA TYR A 278 -44.47 46.78 -11.91
C TYR A 278 -45.40 46.58 -10.72
N ASP A 279 -46.51 47.31 -10.73
CA ASP A 279 -47.63 47.13 -9.82
C ASP A 279 -48.33 45.81 -10.13
N VAL A 280 -48.37 44.90 -9.15
CA VAL A 280 -49.20 43.69 -9.21
C VAL A 280 -50.45 43.94 -8.37
N LEU A 281 -51.56 44.21 -9.06
CA LEU A 281 -52.89 44.26 -8.47
C LEU A 281 -53.42 42.84 -8.27
N TYR A 282 -53.67 42.48 -7.01
CA TYR A 282 -54.46 41.32 -6.62
C TYR A 282 -55.93 41.59 -6.95
N ASN A 283 -56.58 40.66 -7.66
CA ASN A 283 -58.03 40.50 -7.59
C ASN A 283 -58.34 39.08 -7.16
N SER A 284 -59.01 39.00 -6.03
CA SER A 284 -59.63 37.82 -5.45
C SER A 284 -61.00 37.59 -6.08
N ALA A 285 -61.34 36.34 -6.36
CA ALA A 285 -62.68 35.76 -6.23
C ALA A 285 -62.53 34.24 -6.06
#